data_AF-A0A7C4LCN6-F1
#
_entry.id   AF-A0A7C4LCN6-F1
#
_cell.length_a   1.000
_cell.length_b   1.000
_cell.length_c   1.000
_cell.angle_alpha   90.00
_cell.angle_beta   90.00
_cell.angle_gamma   90.00
#
_symmetry.space_group_name_H-M   'P 1'
#
loop_
_entity.id
_entity.type
_entity.pdbx_description
1 polymer ?
#
loop_
_entity_poly.entity_id
_entity_poly.type
_entity_poly.pdbx_seq_one_letter_code
_entity_poly.pdbx_strand_id
1 'polypeptide(L)'
;MPKRYKRDRSYSRAGEVQGAVWLIGLGILFLTGKWWPGIIIVIGLSMVAGALAREWGAAEPPPPPPAFPATPPPAPPPAPAFQAAPPPRPPAPPVRSTRLPDLCPNCGAPPRALSQRGGDPGLCPYCGSDIGVD
;
A
#
# COMPACT_ATOMS: atom_id res chain seq x y z
N MET A 1 7.30 -3.53 36.34
CA MET A 1 7.44 -2.06 36.27
C MET A 1 6.80 -1.55 34.98
N PRO A 2 5.65 -0.85 35.01
CA PRO A 2 5.05 -0.30 33.80
C PRO A 2 5.75 1.00 33.37
N LYS A 3 6.31 1.04 32.17
CA LYS A 3 6.84 2.27 31.56
C LYS A 3 5.66 3.18 31.17
N ARG A 4 5.68 4.39 31.72
CA ARG A 4 4.75 5.49 31.39
C ARG A 4 5.01 5.95 29.95
N TYR A 5 4.07 5.72 29.04
CA TYR A 5 4.11 6.33 27.70
C TYR A 5 3.69 7.80 27.82
N LYS A 6 4.61 8.74 27.52
CA LYS A 6 4.34 10.17 27.38
C LYS A 6 4.41 10.51 25.89
N ARG A 7 3.31 10.43 25.13
CA ARG A 7 3.29 10.97 23.76
C ARG A 7 1.89 11.30 23.19
N ASP A 8 1.11 12.13 23.88
CA ASP A 8 -0.26 12.43 23.38
C ASP A 8 -0.57 13.94 23.30
N ARG A 9 0.28 14.82 23.84
CA ARG A 9 -0.08 16.24 23.99
C ARG A 9 0.03 17.06 22.69
N SER A 10 0.79 16.59 21.70
CA SER A 10 0.96 17.29 20.42
C SER A 10 -0.21 17.05 19.44
N TYR A 11 -0.98 15.97 19.63
CA TYR A 11 -2.11 15.67 18.75
C TYR A 11 -3.36 16.49 19.12
N SER A 12 -3.54 16.85 20.39
CA SER A 12 -4.70 17.67 20.82
C SER A 12 -4.63 19.10 20.27
N ARG A 13 -3.45 19.75 20.31
CA ARG A 13 -3.31 21.13 19.81
C ARG A 13 -3.25 21.22 18.29
N ALA A 14 -2.61 20.25 17.64
CA ALA A 14 -2.64 20.15 16.18
C ALA A 14 -4.05 19.78 15.69
N GLY A 15 -4.74 18.87 16.38
CA GLY A 15 -6.11 18.46 16.05
C GLY A 15 -7.14 19.57 16.25
N GLU A 16 -7.03 20.40 17.30
CA GLU A 16 -7.95 21.53 17.52
C GLU A 16 -7.78 22.62 16.45
N VAL A 17 -6.55 23.03 16.16
CA VAL A 17 -6.31 24.09 15.16
C VAL A 17 -6.63 23.59 13.75
N GLN A 18 -6.22 22.37 13.42
CA GLN A 18 -6.55 21.73 12.14
C GLN A 18 -8.06 21.55 11.98
N GLY A 19 -8.75 21.12 13.03
CA GLY A 19 -10.20 21.00 13.05
C GLY A 19 -10.89 22.35 12.87
N ALA A 20 -10.42 23.39 13.56
CA ALA A 20 -10.96 24.75 13.43
C ALA A 20 -10.77 25.29 12.01
N VAL A 21 -9.59 25.14 11.41
CA VAL A 21 -9.31 25.55 10.02
C VAL A 21 -10.26 24.82 9.04
N TRP A 22 -10.49 23.53 9.27
CA TRP A 22 -11.39 22.74 8.44
C TRP A 22 -12.86 23.17 8.59
N LEU A 23 -13.31 23.41 9.83
CA LEU A 23 -14.66 23.89 10.12
C LEU A 23 -14.91 25.31 9.60
N ILE A 24 -13.89 26.18 9.60
CA ILE A 24 -13.98 27.52 9.00
C ILE A 24 -14.13 27.39 7.48
N GLY A 25 -13.32 26.55 6.83
CA GLY A 25 -13.43 26.29 5.39
C GLY A 25 -14.81 25.76 4.99
N LEU A 26 -15.34 24.80 5.75
CA LEU A 26 -16.69 24.28 5.53
C LEU A 26 -17.79 25.29 5.87
N GLY A 27 -17.63 26.06 6.95
CA GLY A 27 -18.59 27.08 7.36
C GLY A 27 -18.76 28.15 6.30
N ILE A 28 -17.67 28.63 5.72
CA ILE A 28 -17.70 29.61 4.61
C ILE A 28 -18.43 29.02 3.39
N LEU A 29 -18.18 27.75 3.07
CA LEU A 29 -18.83 27.03 1.96
C LEU A 29 -20.35 26.88 2.17
N PHE A 30 -20.76 26.65 3.42
CA PHE A 30 -22.16 26.55 3.81
C PHE A 30 -22.87 27.91 3.75
N LEU A 31 -22.18 28.99 4.18
CA LEU A 31 -22.72 30.36 4.12
C LEU A 31 -22.94 30.86 2.68
N THR A 32 -22.21 30.35 1.69
CA THR A 32 -22.32 30.85 0.31
C THR A 32 -23.60 30.38 -0.40
N GLY A 33 -24.41 29.48 0.22
CA GLY A 33 -25.66 28.93 -0.35
C GLY A 33 -25.45 28.09 -1.61
N LYS A 34 -24.19 27.93 -2.04
CA LYS A 34 -23.71 27.25 -3.24
C LYS A 34 -22.91 26.01 -2.84
N TRP A 35 -23.47 25.20 -1.94
CA TRP A 35 -22.81 23.99 -1.41
C TRP A 35 -22.38 23.04 -2.53
N TRP A 36 -23.24 22.86 -3.54
CA TRP A 36 -22.97 21.97 -4.66
C TRP A 36 -21.77 22.41 -5.51
N PRO A 37 -21.68 23.67 -5.98
CA PRO A 37 -20.47 24.19 -6.62
C PRO A 37 -19.21 24.12 -5.73
N GLY A 38 -19.37 24.37 -4.44
CA GLY A 38 -18.27 24.42 -3.48
C GLY A 38 -17.54 23.08 -3.34
N ILE A 39 -18.26 21.97 -3.20
CA ILE A 39 -17.66 20.63 -3.08
C ILE A 39 -16.85 20.27 -4.33
N ILE A 40 -17.38 20.59 -5.53
CA ILE A 40 -16.68 20.31 -6.78
C ILE A 40 -15.36 21.07 -6.85
N ILE A 41 -15.35 22.34 -6.42
CA ILE A 41 -14.14 23.16 -6.37
C ILE A 41 -13.13 22.57 -5.39
N VAL A 42 -13.53 22.15 -4.19
CA VAL A 42 -12.63 21.57 -3.18
C VAL A 42 -12.03 20.25 -3.65
N ILE A 43 -12.82 19.38 -4.30
CA ILE A 43 -12.34 18.11 -4.86
C ILE A 43 -11.37 18.38 -6.02
N GLY A 44 -11.72 19.32 -6.92
CA GLY A 44 -10.85 19.72 -8.01
C GLY A 44 -9.52 20.29 -7.51
N LEU A 45 -9.55 21.16 -6.50
CA LEU A 45 -8.35 21.75 -5.92
C LEU A 45 -7.52 20.69 -5.17
N SER A 46 -8.15 19.72 -4.51
CA SER A 46 -7.45 18.58 -3.87
C SER A 46 -6.75 17.69 -4.89
N MET A 47 -7.36 17.46 -6.06
CA MET A 47 -6.74 16.72 -7.16
C MET A 47 -5.52 17.47 -7.71
N VAL A 48 -5.64 18.78 -7.93
CA VAL A 48 -4.54 19.63 -8.41
C VAL A 48 -3.42 19.74 -7.37
N ALA A 49 -3.73 20.10 -6.12
CA ALA A 49 -2.75 20.15 -5.04
C ALA A 49 -2.10 18.79 -4.81
N GLY A 50 -2.89 17.72 -4.89
CA GLY A 50 -2.39 16.36 -4.83
C GLY A 50 -1.45 16.05 -5.98
N ALA A 51 -1.69 16.53 -7.21
CA ALA A 51 -0.82 16.35 -8.38
C ALA A 51 0.48 17.18 -8.28
N LEU A 52 0.38 18.43 -7.86
CA LEU A 52 1.53 19.29 -7.59
C LEU A 52 2.38 18.75 -6.42
N ALA A 53 1.76 18.16 -5.39
CA ALA A 53 2.49 17.55 -4.28
C ALA A 53 3.31 16.32 -4.71
N ARG A 54 2.90 15.58 -5.75
CA ARG A 54 3.68 14.46 -6.33
C ARG A 54 4.83 14.95 -7.21
N GLU A 55 4.68 16.15 -7.78
CA GLU A 55 5.70 16.75 -8.63
C GLU A 55 6.78 17.46 -7.80
N TRP A 56 6.41 18.06 -6.66
CA TRP A 56 7.34 18.74 -5.74
C TRP A 56 7.87 17.82 -4.64
N GLY A 57 7.06 16.88 -4.19
CA GLY A 57 7.46 15.80 -3.30
C GLY A 57 8.14 14.73 -4.13
N ALA A 58 9.46 14.86 -4.28
CA ALA A 58 10.32 13.72 -4.58
C ALA A 58 9.78 12.51 -3.83
N ALA A 59 9.52 11.43 -4.57
CA ALA A 59 9.09 10.14 -4.04
C ALA A 59 9.75 9.93 -2.68
N GLU A 60 8.97 9.94 -1.59
CA GLU A 60 9.47 9.43 -0.34
C GLU A 60 9.92 8.00 -0.68
N PRO A 61 11.23 7.67 -0.59
CA PRO A 61 11.65 6.31 -0.82
C PRO A 61 10.76 5.46 0.09
N PRO A 62 10.15 4.38 -0.43
CA PRO A 62 9.30 3.53 0.39
C PRO A 62 10.07 3.27 1.68
N PRO A 63 9.43 3.41 2.87
CA PRO A 63 10.11 3.15 4.12
C PRO A 63 10.84 1.83 3.96
N PRO A 64 12.14 1.74 4.36
CA PRO A 64 12.85 0.49 4.24
C PRO A 64 11.95 -0.59 4.80
N PRO A 65 11.79 -1.74 4.12
CA PRO A 65 10.93 -2.81 4.61
C PRO A 65 11.28 -3.00 6.08
N PRO A 66 10.28 -3.11 6.98
CA PRO A 66 10.54 -3.23 8.41
C PRO A 66 11.66 -4.24 8.54
N ALA A 67 12.80 -3.84 9.09
CA ALA A 67 13.94 -4.72 9.24
C ALA A 67 13.37 -5.94 9.95
N PHE A 68 13.18 -7.03 9.19
CA PHE A 68 12.75 -8.28 9.76
C PHE A 68 13.70 -8.47 10.94
N PRO A 69 13.20 -8.67 12.18
CA PRO A 69 14.09 -8.88 13.31
C PRO A 69 15.05 -9.94 12.84
N ALA A 70 16.34 -9.55 12.69
CA ALA A 70 17.34 -10.41 12.07
C ALA A 70 17.17 -11.75 12.76
N THR A 71 16.74 -12.76 12.02
CA THR A 71 16.53 -14.08 12.58
C THR A 71 17.84 -14.38 13.30
N PRO A 72 17.82 -14.62 14.63
CA PRO A 72 19.06 -14.92 15.33
C PRO A 72 19.75 -16.02 14.53
N PRO A 73 21.07 -15.92 14.27
CA PRO A 73 21.76 -16.89 13.44
C PRO A 73 21.34 -18.28 13.92
N PRO A 74 20.86 -19.15 13.02
CA PRO A 74 20.32 -20.44 13.43
C PRO A 74 21.37 -21.12 14.30
N ALA A 75 20.97 -21.51 15.52
CA ALA A 75 21.83 -22.30 16.39
C ALA A 75 22.41 -23.46 15.55
N PRO A 76 23.69 -23.82 15.75
CA PRO A 76 24.32 -24.86 14.95
C PRO A 76 23.41 -26.09 14.95
N PRO A 77 23.02 -26.61 13.76
CA PRO A 77 22.12 -27.76 13.70
C PRO A 77 22.76 -28.91 14.48
N PRO A 78 21.97 -29.74 15.19
CA PRO A 78 22.50 -31.00 15.71
C PRO A 78 23.12 -31.76 14.53
N ALA A 79 24.34 -32.26 14.74
CA ALA A 79 25.12 -32.94 13.71
C ALA A 79 24.25 -33.95 12.94
N PRO A 80 24.34 -34.00 11.60
CA PRO A 80 23.45 -34.82 10.79
C PRO A 80 23.69 -36.29 11.10
N ALA A 81 22.71 -36.93 11.75
CA ALA A 81 22.57 -38.38 11.66
C ALA A 81 22.39 -38.71 10.18
N PHE A 82 23.27 -39.56 9.64
CA PHE A 82 23.22 -40.04 8.25
C PHE A 82 21.81 -40.57 7.94
N GLN A 83 20.96 -39.73 7.36
CA GLN A 83 19.73 -40.14 6.74
C GLN A 83 20.04 -40.37 5.27
N ALA A 84 19.86 -41.61 4.82
CA ALA A 84 20.04 -41.99 3.43
C ALA A 84 19.22 -41.07 2.51
N ALA A 85 19.87 -40.50 1.50
CA ALA A 85 19.25 -39.57 0.58
C ALA A 85 18.01 -40.20 -0.09
N PRO A 86 16.84 -39.54 -0.10
CA PRO A 86 15.69 -40.00 -0.87
C PRO A 86 16.02 -39.99 -2.38
N PRO A 87 15.45 -40.92 -3.17
CA PRO A 87 15.72 -40.99 -4.61
C PRO A 87 15.38 -39.66 -5.31
N PRO A 88 16.10 -39.30 -6.40
CA PRO A 88 15.88 -38.05 -7.11
C PRO A 88 14.42 -37.96 -7.57
N ARG A 89 13.71 -36.98 -7.02
CA ARG A 89 12.33 -36.66 -7.42
C ARG A 89 12.36 -36.18 -8.88
N PRO A 90 11.51 -36.70 -9.79
CA PRO A 90 11.44 -36.20 -11.16
C PRO A 90 11.13 -34.69 -11.16
N PRO A 91 11.60 -33.94 -12.17
CA PRO A 91 11.34 -32.51 -12.26
C PRO A 91 9.84 -32.27 -12.25
N ALA A 92 9.39 -31.38 -11.36
CA ALA A 92 7.99 -30.97 -11.32
C ALA A 92 7.59 -30.40 -12.69
N PRO A 93 6.37 -30.66 -13.19
CA PRO A 93 5.91 -30.05 -14.42
C PRO A 93 5.95 -28.51 -14.27
N PRO A 94 6.24 -27.76 -15.36
CA PRO A 94 6.20 -26.31 -15.31
C PRO A 94 4.81 -25.90 -14.82
N VAL A 95 4.76 -25.17 -13.71
CA VAL A 95 3.52 -24.56 -13.22
C VAL A 95 3.05 -23.64 -14.33
N ARG A 96 2.07 -24.10 -15.11
CA ARG A 96 1.41 -23.27 -16.11
C ARG A 96 0.87 -22.08 -15.34
N SER A 97 1.35 -20.90 -15.70
CA SER A 97 0.76 -19.61 -15.39
C SER A 97 -0.67 -19.65 -15.92
N THR A 98 -1.58 -20.25 -15.14
CA THR A 98 -2.99 -20.44 -15.50
C THR A 98 -3.60 -19.05 -15.58
N ARG A 99 -3.57 -18.52 -16.82
CA ARG A 99 -4.25 -17.33 -17.37
C ARG A 99 -4.52 -16.20 -16.38
N LEU A 100 -3.59 -15.26 -16.33
CA LEU A 100 -3.97 -13.88 -16.02
C LEU A 100 -4.79 -13.33 -17.20
N PRO A 101 -5.93 -12.63 -16.96
CA PRO A 101 -6.76 -12.08 -18.03
C PRO A 101 -5.99 -11.04 -18.88
N ASP A 102 -6.31 -10.96 -20.17
CA ASP A 102 -5.64 -10.06 -21.13
C ASP A 102 -5.76 -8.57 -20.74
N LEU A 103 -6.78 -8.21 -19.97
CA LEU A 103 -7.02 -6.86 -19.44
C LEU A 103 -7.58 -6.97 -18.02
N CYS A 104 -7.24 -6.02 -17.15
CA CYS A 104 -7.92 -5.93 -15.85
C CYS A 104 -9.41 -5.57 -16.04
N PRO A 105 -10.38 -6.32 -15.51
CA PRO A 105 -11.80 -6.05 -15.70
C PRO A 105 -12.28 -4.75 -15.05
N ASN A 106 -11.53 -4.24 -14.06
CA ASN A 106 -11.91 -3.03 -13.33
C ASN A 106 -11.35 -1.73 -13.95
N CYS A 107 -10.18 -1.79 -14.60
CA CYS A 107 -9.52 -0.59 -15.15
C CYS A 107 -9.00 -0.71 -16.59
N GLY A 108 -9.05 -1.90 -17.20
CA GLY A 108 -8.57 -2.13 -18.57
C GLY A 108 -7.04 -2.14 -18.73
N ALA A 109 -6.27 -2.30 -17.65
CA ALA A 109 -4.82 -2.29 -17.73
C ALA A 109 -4.25 -3.48 -18.54
N PRO A 110 -3.20 -3.26 -19.38
CA PRO A 110 -2.64 -4.29 -20.25
C PRO A 110 -1.71 -5.27 -19.52
N PRO A 111 -1.54 -6.51 -20.04
CA PRO A 111 -1.00 -7.65 -19.30
C PRO A 111 0.53 -7.64 -19.19
N ARG A 112 1.22 -6.90 -20.08
CA ARG A 112 2.70 -6.82 -20.09
C ARG A 112 3.28 -6.14 -18.85
N ALA A 113 2.51 -5.29 -18.18
CA ALA A 113 2.90 -4.67 -16.91
C ALA A 113 2.54 -5.53 -15.68
N LEU A 114 1.56 -6.43 -15.81
CA LEU A 114 1.13 -7.34 -14.75
C LEU A 114 2.13 -8.49 -14.51
N SER A 115 2.79 -8.98 -15.56
CA SER A 115 3.71 -10.13 -15.47
C SER A 115 5.15 -9.77 -15.05
N GLN A 116 5.56 -8.50 -15.08
CA GLN A 116 6.98 -8.11 -14.92
C GLN A 116 7.40 -7.76 -13.48
N ARG A 117 6.47 -7.71 -12.54
CA ARG A 117 6.79 -7.55 -11.12
C ARG A 117 6.30 -8.78 -10.41
N GLY A 118 7.19 -9.53 -9.76
CA GLY A 118 6.85 -10.67 -8.91
C GLY A 118 6.10 -10.26 -7.65
N GLY A 119 5.03 -9.48 -7.79
CA GLY A 119 4.04 -9.22 -6.75
C GLY A 119 3.00 -10.33 -6.73
N ASP A 120 2.16 -10.32 -5.70
CA ASP A 120 1.08 -11.27 -5.55
C ASP A 120 0.27 -11.37 -6.85
N PRO A 121 0.13 -12.56 -7.45
CA PRO A 121 -0.57 -12.77 -8.74
C PRO A 121 -2.06 -12.42 -8.65
N GLY A 122 -2.54 -12.09 -7.46
CA GLY A 122 -3.92 -11.72 -7.16
C GLY A 122 -4.24 -10.24 -7.28
N LEU A 123 -3.31 -9.27 -7.28
CA LEU A 123 -3.65 -7.83 -7.28
C LEU A 123 -3.24 -7.07 -8.55
N CYS A 124 -4.14 -6.22 -9.06
CA CYS A 124 -3.85 -5.31 -10.16
C CYS A 124 -3.00 -4.11 -9.70
N PRO A 125 -1.83 -3.82 -10.32
CA PRO A 125 -0.95 -2.75 -9.90
C PRO A 125 -1.43 -1.33 -10.24
N TYR A 126 -2.48 -1.20 -11.07
CA TYR A 126 -2.98 0.10 -11.52
C TYR A 126 -4.14 0.61 -10.65
N CYS A 127 -5.14 -0.25 -10.40
CA CYS A 127 -6.31 0.11 -9.62
C CYS A 127 -6.39 -0.60 -8.26
N GLY A 128 -5.48 -1.53 -7.97
CA GLY A 128 -5.43 -2.25 -6.69
C GLY A 128 -6.51 -3.32 -6.51
N SER A 129 -7.28 -3.67 -7.54
CA SER A 129 -8.31 -4.70 -7.43
C SER A 129 -7.74 -6.11 -7.41
N ASP A 130 -8.33 -7.00 -6.61
CA ASP A 130 -8.09 -8.44 -6.69
C ASP A 130 -8.61 -8.99 -8.03
N ILE A 131 -7.72 -9.60 -8.81
CA ILE A 131 -7.93 -10.24 -10.11
C ILE A 131 -7.62 -11.74 -10.07
N GLY A 132 -7.34 -12.30 -8.88
CA GLY A 132 -7.29 -13.72 -8.64
C GLY A 132 -8.68 -14.31 -8.78
N VAL A 133 -8.96 -14.99 -9.88
CA VAL A 133 -10.20 -15.74 -10.07
C VAL A 133 -10.03 -17.07 -9.33
N ASP A 134 -10.94 -17.36 -8.40
CA ASP A 134 -11.05 -18.65 -7.70
C ASP A 134 -11.15 -19.85 -8.67
#